data_AF-A0A534LIQ7-F1
#
_entry.id   AF-A0A534LIQ7-F1
#
_cell.length_a   1.000
_cell.length_b   1.000
_cell.length_c   1.000
_cell.angle_alpha   90.00
_cell.angle_beta   90.00
_cell.angle_gamma   90.00
#
_symmetry.space_group_name_H-M   'P 1'
#
loop_
_entity.id
_entity.type
_entity.pdbx_description
1 polymer ?
#
loop_
_entity_poly.entity_id
_entity_poly.type
_entity_poly.pdbx_seq_one_letter_code
_entity_poly.pdbx_strand_id
1 'polypeptide(L)'
;MSPETFSVQLWNLLLRFRKTVWFRVTYLVLLGIIVSFLLVFTAGGLGCLVIIVAPLAVFLVPYYLGERSLKRFALNALPVILIAILLGGALQTSALYSQRIPIESAPGPFMSPTMALSNGTVIPVQSDSPRAFTFRVKLTSTVNATPDMFAVALNLTTVTGLNDYPMSAHPMINITVPGSFNNTRLGTWFETSVNLSTSIYAYGFSVWDKDSNWTFTNVDIGPLTAPVTSYYGLFSYFTIFSMILPFLFYFIILFMWWYTVRQRATRTRMLGAEPQIPKEKPKPKVESVEPTKSEKASKAAAFTCTNCGADVDESAEKCPKCGAVFEE
;
A
#
# COMPACT_ATOMS: atom_id res chain seq x y z
N MET A 1 -11.96 -24.49 36.76
CA MET A 1 -10.64 -24.11 36.21
C MET A 1 -10.54 -22.59 36.31
N SER A 2 -9.59 -22.04 37.07
CA SER A 2 -9.55 -20.59 37.32
C SER A 2 -8.96 -19.84 36.12
N PRO A 3 -9.41 -18.61 35.82
CA PRO A 3 -8.95 -17.83 34.66
C PRO A 3 -7.43 -17.62 34.62
N GLU A 4 -6.76 -17.58 35.78
CA GLU A 4 -5.30 -17.46 35.86
C GLU A 4 -4.57 -18.72 35.38
N THR A 5 -5.08 -19.91 35.70
CA THR A 5 -4.46 -21.17 35.22
C THR A 5 -4.57 -21.34 33.71
N PHE A 6 -5.64 -20.84 33.11
CA PHE A 6 -5.84 -20.85 31.67
C PHE A 6 -4.85 -19.90 30.95
N SER A 7 -4.62 -18.69 31.48
CA SER A 7 -3.70 -17.73 30.85
C SER A 7 -2.24 -18.22 30.86
N VAL A 8 -1.79 -18.83 31.96
CA VAL A 8 -0.43 -19.38 32.09
C VAL A 8 -0.22 -20.58 31.16
N GLN A 9 -1.22 -21.46 31.04
CA GLN A 9 -1.18 -22.58 30.10
C GLN A 9 -1.14 -22.11 28.65
N LEU A 10 -1.97 -21.12 28.29
CA LEU A 10 -1.99 -20.52 26.96
C LEU A 10 -0.64 -19.86 26.61
N TRP A 11 -0.04 -19.14 27.56
CA TRP A 11 1.27 -18.51 27.38
C TRP A 11 2.39 -19.53 27.15
N ASN A 12 2.41 -20.61 27.93
CA ASN A 12 3.38 -21.70 27.75
C ASN A 12 3.19 -22.42 26.42
N LEU A 13 1.94 -22.59 25.98
CA LEU A 13 1.62 -23.16 24.67
C LEU A 13 2.12 -22.25 23.54
N LEU A 14 1.92 -20.94 23.64
CA LEU A 14 2.45 -19.93 22.70
C LEU A 14 3.98 -19.95 22.62
N LEU A 15 4.67 -20.03 23.76
CA LEU A 15 6.13 -20.13 23.80
C LEU A 15 6.65 -21.41 23.15
N ARG A 16 5.95 -22.54 23.34
CA ARG A 16 6.28 -23.80 22.65
C ARG A 16 6.01 -23.70 21.15
N PHE A 17 4.87 -23.12 20.77
CA PHE A 17 4.50 -22.89 19.37
C PHE A 17 5.53 -22.03 18.66
N ARG A 18 6.04 -20.97 19.30
CA ARG A 18 7.08 -20.07 18.74
C ARG A 18 8.34 -20.80 18.28
N LYS A 19 8.68 -21.93 18.89
CA LYS A 19 9.86 -22.74 18.53
C LYS A 19 9.63 -23.64 17.32
N THR A 20 8.39 -23.78 16.87
CA THR A 20 8.03 -24.64 15.73
C THR A 20 8.19 -23.92 14.40
N VAL A 21 8.36 -24.69 13.32
CA VAL A 21 8.33 -24.14 11.94
C VAL A 21 6.95 -23.57 11.60
N TRP A 22 5.89 -24.10 12.20
CA TRP A 22 4.52 -23.66 12.00
C TRP A 22 4.29 -22.22 12.46
N PHE A 23 4.93 -21.78 13.54
CA PHE A 23 4.87 -20.38 13.95
C PHE A 23 5.27 -19.43 12.81
N ARG A 24 6.33 -19.80 12.07
CA ARG A 24 6.78 -19.02 10.92
C ARG A 24 5.74 -18.95 9.81
N VAL A 25 5.17 -20.10 9.46
CA VAL A 25 4.13 -20.18 8.44
C VAL A 25 2.92 -19.34 8.85
N THR A 26 2.45 -19.49 10.10
CA THR A 26 1.28 -18.78 10.61
C THR A 26 1.45 -17.27 10.60
N TYR A 27 2.57 -16.74 11.10
CA TYR A 27 2.74 -15.27 11.10
C TYR A 27 2.88 -14.72 9.68
N LEU A 28 3.50 -15.44 8.74
CA LEU A 28 3.62 -15.01 7.34
C LEU A 28 2.26 -14.98 6.65
N VAL A 29 1.40 -15.97 6.93
CA VAL A 29 0.03 -16.00 6.40
C VAL A 29 -0.79 -14.84 6.97
N LEU A 30 -0.75 -14.63 8.29
CA LEU A 30 -1.46 -13.51 8.93
C LEU A 30 -0.96 -12.15 8.41
N LEU A 31 0.34 -11.99 8.26
CA LEU A 31 0.94 -10.79 7.70
C LEU A 31 0.51 -10.58 6.24
N GLY A 32 0.47 -11.66 5.44
CA GLY A 32 -0.08 -11.65 4.08
C GLY A 32 -1.51 -11.13 4.05
N ILE A 33 -2.39 -11.67 4.90
CA ILE A 33 -3.78 -11.25 5.02
C ILE A 33 -3.89 -9.77 5.41
N ILE A 34 -3.11 -9.32 6.41
CA ILE A 34 -3.09 -7.92 6.83
C ILE A 34 -2.71 -7.02 5.67
N VAL A 35 -1.65 -7.37 4.93
CA VAL A 35 -1.22 -6.62 3.76
C VAL A 35 -2.33 -6.61 2.70
N SER A 36 -3.01 -7.73 2.43
CA SER A 36 -4.15 -7.77 1.50
C SER A 36 -5.25 -6.75 1.87
N PHE A 37 -5.60 -6.65 3.15
CA PHE A 37 -6.61 -5.70 3.61
C PHE A 37 -6.14 -4.25 3.50
N LEU A 38 -4.86 -3.98 3.75
CA LEU A 38 -4.28 -2.65 3.54
C LEU A 38 -4.38 -2.22 2.06
N LEU A 39 -4.30 -3.17 1.12
CA LEU A 39 -4.32 -2.85 -0.30
C LEU A 39 -5.65 -2.31 -0.80
N VAL A 40 -6.76 -2.63 -0.16
CA VAL A 40 -8.07 -2.05 -0.49
C VAL A 40 -8.07 -0.52 -0.38
N PHE A 41 -7.22 0.03 0.50
CA PHE A 41 -7.10 1.48 0.71
C PHE A 41 -6.14 2.17 -0.28
N THR A 42 -5.51 1.44 -1.21
CA THR A 42 -4.57 2.01 -2.20
C THR A 42 -5.23 2.91 -3.23
N ALA A 43 -6.49 2.62 -3.59
CA ALA A 43 -7.25 3.38 -4.58
C ALA A 43 -7.84 4.69 -4.04
N GLY A 44 -7.78 4.93 -2.72
CA GLY A 44 -8.31 6.13 -2.07
C GLY A 44 -7.24 7.14 -1.68
N GLY A 45 -7.65 8.23 -1.00
CA GLY A 45 -6.73 9.26 -0.50
C GLY A 45 -5.66 8.78 0.50
N LEU A 46 -5.78 7.54 1.00
CA LEU A 46 -4.81 6.90 1.88
C LEU A 46 -3.75 6.07 1.12
N GLY A 47 -3.76 6.04 -0.21
CA GLY A 47 -2.89 5.15 -0.97
C GLY A 47 -1.40 5.35 -0.70
N CYS A 48 -0.94 6.60 -0.56
CA CYS A 48 0.45 6.91 -0.22
C CYS A 48 0.85 6.36 1.15
N LEU A 49 -0.07 6.33 2.13
CA LEU A 49 0.18 5.77 3.45
C LEU A 49 0.38 4.25 3.35
N VAL A 50 -0.45 3.57 2.56
CA VAL A 50 -0.37 2.11 2.37
C VAL A 50 0.98 1.69 1.78
N ILE A 51 1.50 2.48 0.83
CA ILE A 51 2.81 2.24 0.19
C ILE A 51 3.94 2.22 1.23
N ILE A 52 3.80 2.93 2.35
CA ILE A 52 4.81 2.99 3.42
C ILE A 52 4.51 1.95 4.51
N VAL A 53 3.26 1.85 4.94
CA VAL A 53 2.86 0.99 6.07
C VAL A 53 3.02 -0.49 5.74
N ALA A 54 2.65 -0.92 4.52
CA ALA A 54 2.77 -2.30 4.11
C ALA A 54 4.22 -2.82 4.19
N PRO A 55 5.23 -2.20 3.54
CA PRO A 55 6.60 -2.69 3.63
C PRO A 55 7.20 -2.56 5.04
N LEU A 56 6.81 -1.53 5.81
CA LEU A 56 7.21 -1.42 7.21
C LEU A 56 6.68 -2.59 8.04
N ALA A 57 5.41 -2.99 7.88
CA ALA A 57 4.86 -4.14 8.58
C ALA A 57 5.60 -5.43 8.20
N VAL A 58 5.90 -5.62 6.91
CA VAL A 58 6.63 -6.80 6.41
C VAL A 58 8.07 -6.86 6.94
N PHE A 59 8.68 -5.72 7.25
CA PHE A 59 9.99 -5.66 7.87
C PHE A 59 9.94 -5.77 9.41
N LEU A 60 9.11 -4.97 10.07
CA LEU A 60 9.08 -4.83 11.53
C LEU A 60 8.52 -6.07 12.23
N VAL A 61 7.51 -6.73 11.66
CA VAL A 61 6.90 -7.91 12.29
C VAL A 61 7.93 -9.04 12.44
N PRO A 62 8.62 -9.53 11.38
CA PRO A 62 9.64 -10.55 11.55
C PRO A 62 10.81 -10.07 12.43
N TYR A 63 11.19 -8.80 12.33
CA TYR A 63 12.26 -8.21 13.15
C TYR A 63 11.95 -8.28 14.65
N TYR A 64 10.73 -7.92 15.05
CA TYR A 64 10.27 -7.98 16.43
C TYR A 64 10.13 -9.42 16.93
N LEU A 65 9.77 -10.35 16.03
CA LEU A 65 9.73 -11.78 16.33
C LEU A 65 11.14 -12.42 16.48
N GLY A 66 12.20 -11.65 16.24
CA GLY A 66 13.59 -12.06 16.45
C GLY A 66 14.33 -12.48 15.18
N GLU A 67 13.72 -12.30 14.00
CA GLU A 67 14.40 -12.58 12.74
C GLU A 67 15.47 -11.50 12.46
N ARG A 68 16.69 -11.95 12.15
CA ARG A 68 17.86 -11.08 11.95
C ARG A 68 18.67 -11.48 10.71
N SER A 69 18.27 -12.52 10.00
CA SER A 69 18.95 -12.93 8.78
C SER A 69 18.41 -12.16 7.58
N LEU A 70 19.28 -11.41 6.89
CA LEU A 70 18.92 -10.71 5.65
C LEU A 70 18.29 -11.65 4.61
N LYS A 71 18.87 -12.85 4.45
CA LYS A 71 18.36 -13.88 3.54
C LYS A 71 16.93 -14.26 3.89
N ARG A 72 16.62 -14.40 5.18
CA ARG A 72 15.27 -14.78 5.62
C ARG A 72 14.28 -13.64 5.46
N PHE A 73 14.68 -12.39 5.67
CA PHE A 73 13.83 -11.25 5.33
C PHE A 73 13.43 -11.25 3.85
N ALA A 74 14.42 -11.30 2.95
CA ALA A 74 14.15 -11.32 1.51
C ALA A 74 13.25 -12.49 1.09
N LEU A 75 13.47 -13.70 1.64
CA LEU A 75 12.64 -14.88 1.34
C LEU A 75 11.25 -14.82 1.98
N ASN A 76 11.11 -14.20 3.15
CA ASN A 76 9.83 -14.07 3.85
C ASN A 76 8.87 -13.10 3.16
N ALA A 77 9.39 -12.13 2.41
CA ALA A 77 8.54 -11.23 1.64
C ALA A 77 7.71 -12.01 0.62
N LEU A 78 8.33 -12.92 -0.15
CA LEU A 78 7.69 -13.69 -1.24
C LEU A 78 6.31 -14.29 -0.90
N PRO A 79 6.14 -15.11 0.16
CA PRO A 79 4.83 -15.65 0.49
C PRO A 79 3.82 -14.57 0.90
N VAL A 80 4.26 -13.50 1.56
CA VAL A 80 3.40 -12.36 1.90
C VAL A 80 2.91 -11.67 0.61
N ILE A 81 3.78 -11.49 -0.38
CA ILE A 81 3.43 -10.94 -1.70
C ILE A 81 2.36 -11.78 -2.38
N LEU A 82 2.59 -13.10 -2.45
CA LEU A 82 1.68 -14.00 -3.14
C LEU A 82 0.30 -14.00 -2.49
N ILE A 83 0.25 -14.06 -1.16
CA ILE A 83 -1.02 -13.99 -0.42
C ILE A 83 -1.70 -12.63 -0.63
N ALA A 84 -0.92 -11.54 -0.59
CA ALA A 84 -1.41 -10.19 -0.83
C ALA A 84 -2.08 -10.05 -2.20
N ILE A 85 -1.45 -10.57 -3.26
CA ILE A 85 -1.98 -10.56 -4.62
C ILE A 85 -3.25 -11.39 -4.75
N LEU A 86 -3.22 -12.66 -4.29
CA LEU A 86 -4.34 -13.58 -4.44
C LEU A 86 -5.58 -13.09 -3.67
N LEU A 87 -5.39 -12.72 -2.39
CA LEU A 87 -6.49 -12.20 -1.59
C LEU A 87 -6.90 -10.79 -2.01
N GLY A 88 -5.97 -9.94 -2.44
CA GLY A 88 -6.29 -8.59 -2.94
C GLY A 88 -7.18 -8.64 -4.18
N GLY A 89 -6.87 -9.53 -5.13
CA GLY A 89 -7.71 -9.80 -6.30
C GLY A 89 -9.08 -10.36 -5.90
N ALA A 90 -9.12 -11.28 -4.94
CA ALA A 90 -10.38 -11.87 -4.45
C ALA A 90 -11.26 -10.82 -3.74
N LEU A 91 -10.68 -9.97 -2.89
CA LEU A 91 -11.39 -8.93 -2.16
C LEU A 91 -11.98 -7.90 -3.12
N GLN A 92 -11.23 -7.41 -4.10
CA GLN A 92 -11.74 -6.47 -5.11
C GLN A 92 -12.84 -7.10 -5.98
N THR A 93 -12.67 -8.36 -6.37
CA THR A 93 -13.72 -9.09 -7.09
C THR A 93 -14.97 -9.21 -6.24
N SER A 94 -14.84 -9.58 -4.97
CA SER A 94 -16.00 -9.68 -4.06
C SER A 94 -16.70 -8.33 -3.86
N ALA A 95 -15.93 -7.23 -3.79
CA ALA A 95 -16.45 -5.88 -3.65
C ALA A 95 -17.29 -5.50 -4.88
N LEU A 96 -16.80 -5.79 -6.10
CA LEU A 96 -17.51 -5.54 -7.36
C LEU A 96 -18.89 -6.21 -7.39
N TYR A 97 -18.99 -7.45 -6.91
CA TYR A 97 -20.28 -8.19 -6.90
C TYR A 97 -21.21 -7.76 -5.76
N SER A 98 -20.69 -7.08 -4.75
CA SER A 98 -21.47 -6.60 -3.60
C SER A 98 -22.03 -5.20 -3.76
N GLN A 99 -21.37 -4.34 -4.55
CA GLN A 99 -21.72 -2.93 -4.69
C GLN A 99 -22.74 -2.71 -5.80
N ARG A 100 -23.72 -1.84 -5.52
CA ARG A 100 -24.74 -1.37 -6.48
C ARG A 100 -24.93 0.13 -6.32
N ILE A 101 -23.86 0.87 -6.50
CA ILE A 101 -23.86 2.31 -6.26
C ILE A 101 -24.12 3.00 -7.60
N PRO A 102 -25.19 3.80 -7.73
CA PRO A 102 -25.39 4.61 -8.92
C PRO A 102 -24.21 5.56 -9.13
N ILE A 103 -23.78 5.72 -10.38
CA ILE A 103 -22.69 6.64 -10.71
C ILE A 103 -23.21 8.06 -10.93
N GLU A 104 -22.38 9.02 -10.57
CA GLU A 104 -22.68 10.45 -10.66
C GLU A 104 -21.44 11.23 -11.11
N SER A 105 -21.65 12.43 -11.64
CA SER A 105 -20.59 13.37 -11.96
C SER A 105 -20.12 14.07 -10.70
N ALA A 106 -18.82 14.03 -10.44
CA ALA A 106 -18.18 14.81 -9.39
C ALA A 106 -17.66 16.14 -9.96
N PRO A 107 -17.68 17.26 -9.21
CA PRO A 107 -17.05 18.49 -9.66
C PRO A 107 -15.55 18.29 -9.91
N GLY A 108 -15.05 18.83 -11.02
CA GLY A 108 -13.65 18.71 -11.41
C GLY A 108 -13.16 19.93 -12.20
N PRO A 109 -11.84 20.14 -12.29
CA PRO A 109 -11.24 21.35 -12.89
C PRO A 109 -11.53 21.53 -14.39
N PHE A 110 -12.00 20.48 -15.07
CA PHE A 110 -12.32 20.47 -16.51
C PHE A 110 -13.78 20.12 -16.80
N MET A 111 -14.63 20.12 -15.78
CA MET A 111 -16.03 19.73 -15.88
C MET A 111 -16.93 20.96 -15.74
N SER A 112 -17.99 21.00 -16.53
CA SER A 112 -18.94 22.10 -16.49
C SER A 112 -19.64 22.16 -15.13
N PRO A 113 -19.63 23.32 -14.43
CA PRO A 113 -20.37 23.49 -13.18
C PRO A 113 -21.88 23.67 -13.42
N THR A 114 -22.31 23.84 -14.67
CA THR A 114 -23.71 24.09 -15.03
C THR A 114 -24.50 22.83 -15.32
N MET A 115 -23.83 21.67 -15.37
CA MET A 115 -24.43 20.37 -15.68
C MET A 115 -23.98 19.34 -14.66
N ALA A 116 -24.92 18.50 -14.23
CA ALA A 116 -24.66 17.38 -13.35
C ALA A 116 -25.40 16.13 -13.86
N LEU A 117 -24.70 15.01 -13.89
CA LEU A 117 -25.24 13.69 -14.16
C LEU A 117 -25.36 12.94 -12.83
N SER A 118 -26.53 12.37 -12.59
CA SER A 118 -26.85 11.68 -11.33
C SER A 118 -27.65 10.41 -11.60
N ASN A 119 -27.66 9.49 -10.64
CA ASN A 119 -28.37 8.21 -10.72
C ASN A 119 -28.08 7.42 -12.02
N GLY A 120 -26.82 7.42 -12.45
CA GLY A 120 -26.34 6.57 -13.53
C GLY A 120 -26.47 5.10 -13.13
N THR A 121 -27.24 4.32 -13.88
CA THR A 121 -27.51 2.91 -13.56
C THR A 121 -27.56 2.05 -14.82
N VAL A 122 -27.35 0.75 -14.64
CA VAL A 122 -27.51 -0.28 -15.66
C VAL A 122 -28.42 -1.38 -15.16
N ILE A 123 -29.37 -1.79 -16.01
CA ILE A 123 -30.27 -2.91 -15.75
C ILE A 123 -30.26 -3.79 -16.99
N PRO A 124 -30.05 -5.10 -16.86
CA PRO A 124 -29.69 -5.83 -15.64
C PRO A 124 -28.24 -5.60 -15.23
N VAL A 125 -27.89 -5.82 -13.95
CA VAL A 125 -26.52 -5.61 -13.49
C VAL A 125 -25.58 -6.75 -13.91
N GLN A 126 -26.13 -7.97 -14.05
CA GLN A 126 -25.39 -9.18 -14.41
C GLN A 126 -26.16 -9.98 -15.47
N SER A 127 -25.42 -10.65 -16.35
CA SER A 127 -25.95 -11.65 -17.27
C SER A 127 -24.88 -12.64 -17.67
N ASP A 128 -25.19 -13.93 -17.62
CA ASP A 128 -24.26 -14.98 -18.08
C ASP A 128 -24.37 -15.22 -19.60
N SER A 129 -25.33 -14.57 -20.27
CA SER A 129 -25.54 -14.66 -21.72
C SER A 129 -25.55 -13.28 -22.39
N PRO A 130 -25.08 -13.15 -23.64
CA PRO A 130 -25.20 -11.93 -24.43
C PRO A 130 -26.64 -11.44 -24.51
N ARG A 131 -26.90 -10.18 -24.15
CA ARG A 131 -28.23 -9.57 -24.20
C ARG A 131 -28.17 -8.04 -24.19
N ALA A 132 -29.33 -7.41 -24.32
CA ALA A 132 -29.49 -5.98 -24.15
C ALA A 132 -29.34 -5.56 -22.68
N PHE A 133 -28.58 -4.50 -22.47
CA PHE A 133 -28.44 -3.79 -21.20
C PHE A 133 -28.96 -2.37 -21.36
N THR A 134 -29.87 -1.98 -20.48
CA THR A 134 -30.47 -0.66 -20.48
C THR A 134 -29.74 0.22 -19.49
N PHE A 135 -29.15 1.29 -19.99
CA PHE A 135 -28.42 2.28 -19.22
C PHE A 135 -29.27 3.53 -19.08
N ARG A 136 -29.32 4.08 -17.87
CA ARG A 136 -30.08 5.29 -17.55
C ARG A 136 -29.25 6.27 -16.76
N VAL A 137 -29.46 7.56 -17.02
CA VAL A 137 -28.85 8.64 -16.24
C VAL A 137 -29.80 9.84 -16.18
N LYS A 138 -29.73 10.59 -15.09
CA LYS A 138 -30.49 11.83 -14.91
C LYS A 138 -29.58 13.04 -15.08
N LEU A 139 -29.88 13.87 -16.07
CA LEU A 139 -29.23 15.16 -16.30
C LEU A 139 -29.96 16.25 -15.52
N THR A 140 -29.22 17.06 -14.76
CA THR A 140 -29.71 18.29 -14.15
C THR A 140 -28.82 19.47 -14.59
N SER A 141 -29.42 20.57 -15.05
CA SER A 141 -28.70 21.78 -15.43
C SER A 141 -29.05 22.97 -14.55
N THR A 142 -28.16 23.97 -14.45
CA THR A 142 -28.47 25.24 -13.75
C THR A 142 -29.31 26.18 -14.61
N VAL A 143 -29.30 25.99 -15.93
CA VAL A 143 -30.04 26.77 -16.93
C VAL A 143 -31.40 26.15 -17.20
N ASN A 144 -32.42 26.99 -17.41
CA ASN A 144 -33.73 26.55 -17.92
C ASN A 144 -33.59 26.18 -19.40
N ALA A 145 -33.48 24.88 -19.66
CA ALA A 145 -33.15 24.35 -20.96
C ALA A 145 -34.00 23.11 -21.28
N THR A 146 -34.21 22.87 -22.57
CA THR A 146 -34.87 21.66 -23.07
C THR A 146 -33.82 20.57 -23.38
N PRO A 147 -34.20 19.27 -23.34
CA PRO A 147 -33.25 18.17 -23.45
C PRO A 147 -32.48 18.13 -24.78
N ASP A 148 -33.06 18.68 -25.86
CA ASP A 148 -32.45 18.77 -27.20
C ASP A 148 -31.25 19.72 -27.28
N MET A 149 -31.01 20.52 -26.23
CA MET A 149 -29.82 21.35 -26.11
C MET A 149 -28.60 20.59 -25.57
N PHE A 150 -28.77 19.31 -25.24
CA PHE A 150 -27.73 18.47 -24.66
C PHE A 150 -27.55 17.17 -25.45
N ALA A 151 -26.30 16.84 -25.76
CA ALA A 151 -25.91 15.55 -26.29
C ALA A 151 -25.47 14.65 -25.13
N VAL A 152 -26.35 13.75 -24.68
CA VAL A 152 -26.03 12.77 -23.64
C VAL A 152 -25.61 11.46 -24.29
N ALA A 153 -24.48 10.91 -23.85
CA ALA A 153 -23.96 9.64 -24.35
C ALA A 153 -23.56 8.70 -23.20
N LEU A 154 -23.79 7.41 -23.43
CA LEU A 154 -23.16 6.32 -22.69
C LEU A 154 -21.77 6.09 -23.27
N ASN A 155 -20.77 6.20 -22.42
CA ASN A 155 -19.40 5.87 -22.74
C ASN A 155 -19.10 4.46 -22.26
N LEU A 156 -18.95 3.53 -23.20
CA LEU A 156 -18.68 2.14 -22.91
C LEU A 156 -17.25 1.80 -23.34
N THR A 157 -16.43 1.39 -22.39
CA THR A 157 -15.08 0.90 -22.62
C THR A 157 -15.09 -0.61 -22.51
N THR A 158 -14.64 -1.29 -23.57
CA THR A 158 -14.43 -2.73 -23.53
C THR A 158 -12.99 -2.99 -23.11
N VAL A 159 -12.77 -3.89 -22.17
CA VAL A 159 -11.42 -4.27 -21.72
C VAL A 159 -10.99 -5.50 -22.52
N THR A 160 -10.16 -5.30 -23.54
CA THR A 160 -9.60 -6.35 -24.40
C THR A 160 -8.14 -6.59 -24.03
N GLY A 161 -7.91 -7.36 -22.98
CA GLY A 161 -6.56 -7.61 -22.45
C GLY A 161 -6.07 -6.46 -21.58
N LEU A 162 -4.76 -6.16 -21.63
CA LEU A 162 -4.09 -5.28 -20.66
C LEU A 162 -3.75 -3.88 -21.18
N ASN A 163 -3.73 -3.69 -22.50
CA ASN A 163 -3.28 -2.46 -23.14
C ASN A 163 -4.30 -1.86 -24.11
N ASP A 164 -5.41 -2.55 -24.36
CA ASP A 164 -6.41 -2.13 -25.33
C ASP A 164 -7.75 -1.92 -24.62
N TYR A 165 -8.23 -0.69 -24.73
CA TYR A 165 -9.40 -0.19 -24.04
C TYR A 165 -10.26 0.62 -25.02
N PRO A 166 -10.80 -0.01 -26.09
CA PRO A 166 -11.62 0.69 -27.06
C PRO A 166 -12.86 1.29 -26.38
N MET A 167 -13.01 2.60 -26.53
CA MET A 167 -14.13 3.37 -26.02
C MET A 167 -15.14 3.60 -27.13
N SER A 168 -16.41 3.38 -26.81
CA SER A 168 -17.53 3.51 -27.73
C SER A 168 -18.61 4.40 -27.10
N ALA A 169 -18.92 5.50 -27.76
CA ALA A 169 -19.97 6.42 -27.33
C ALA A 169 -21.30 6.02 -27.97
N HIS A 170 -22.33 5.82 -27.14
CA HIS A 170 -23.67 5.45 -27.56
C HIS A 170 -24.61 6.60 -27.21
N PRO A 171 -25.21 7.29 -28.20
CA PRO A 171 -26.17 8.34 -27.94
C PRO A 171 -27.34 7.85 -27.09
N MET A 172 -27.81 8.70 -26.18
CA MET A 172 -28.96 8.41 -25.32
C MET A 172 -30.13 9.29 -25.71
N ILE A 173 -31.33 8.73 -25.57
CA ILE A 173 -32.59 9.43 -25.86
C ILE A 173 -33.27 9.84 -24.56
N ASN A 174 -33.92 11.00 -24.53
CA ASN A 174 -34.71 11.40 -23.39
C ASN A 174 -35.98 10.54 -23.28
N ILE A 175 -36.33 10.13 -22.06
CA ILE A 175 -37.47 9.26 -21.80
C ILE A 175 -38.51 9.92 -20.90
N THR A 176 -39.78 9.55 -21.09
CA THR A 176 -40.89 10.02 -20.27
C THR A 176 -41.19 8.98 -19.19
N VAL A 177 -40.62 9.19 -18.01
CA VAL A 177 -40.82 8.37 -16.80
C VAL A 177 -41.14 9.27 -15.61
N PRO A 178 -41.73 8.75 -14.52
CA PRO A 178 -41.99 9.55 -13.31
C PRO A 178 -40.72 10.27 -12.83
N GLY A 179 -40.80 11.60 -12.68
CA GLY A 179 -39.66 12.44 -12.30
C GLY A 179 -38.71 12.81 -13.45
N SER A 180 -39.07 12.53 -14.70
CA SER A 180 -38.43 13.09 -15.90
C SER A 180 -39.20 14.33 -16.36
N PHE A 181 -38.52 15.46 -16.45
CA PHE A 181 -39.12 16.73 -16.88
C PHE A 181 -38.58 17.15 -18.23
N ASN A 182 -39.38 17.86 -19.02
CA ASN A 182 -38.91 18.50 -20.26
C ASN A 182 -38.07 19.76 -20.02
N ASN A 183 -37.87 20.14 -18.76
CA ASN A 183 -36.92 21.17 -18.35
C ASN A 183 -35.78 20.51 -17.57
N THR A 184 -34.57 20.56 -18.13
CA THR A 184 -33.38 19.93 -17.56
C THR A 184 -32.98 20.52 -16.21
N ARG A 185 -33.47 21.71 -15.84
CA ARG A 185 -33.28 22.27 -14.48
C ARG A 185 -34.00 21.48 -13.39
N LEU A 186 -35.15 20.89 -13.73
CA LEU A 186 -35.91 20.01 -12.82
C LEU A 186 -35.42 18.56 -12.88
N GLY A 187 -34.63 18.26 -13.92
CA GLY A 187 -34.00 16.99 -14.17
C GLY A 187 -34.70 16.17 -15.25
N THR A 188 -33.92 15.66 -16.20
CA THR A 188 -34.42 14.87 -17.33
C THR A 188 -33.72 13.52 -17.36
N TRP A 189 -34.48 12.46 -17.57
CA TRP A 189 -33.95 11.11 -17.72
C TRP A 189 -33.58 10.81 -19.17
N PHE A 190 -32.42 10.20 -19.35
CA PHE A 190 -31.93 9.68 -20.62
C PHE A 190 -31.73 8.17 -20.52
N GLU A 191 -31.99 7.47 -21.61
CA GLU A 191 -31.85 6.02 -21.73
C GLU A 191 -31.19 5.61 -23.05
N THR A 192 -30.40 4.54 -23.00
CA THR A 192 -30.01 3.78 -24.20
C THR A 192 -29.95 2.30 -23.86
N SER A 193 -30.16 1.44 -24.86
CA SER A 193 -30.04 0.00 -24.71
C SER A 193 -28.99 -0.54 -25.67
N VAL A 194 -28.01 -1.27 -25.14
CA VAL A 194 -26.88 -1.79 -25.91
C VAL A 194 -26.82 -3.31 -25.75
N ASN A 195 -26.68 -4.03 -26.87
CA ASN A 195 -26.44 -5.46 -26.86
C ASN A 195 -24.97 -5.73 -26.55
N LEU A 196 -24.70 -6.36 -25.40
CA LEU A 196 -23.34 -6.65 -24.95
C LEU A 196 -23.05 -8.15 -25.08
N SER A 197 -21.81 -8.45 -25.45
CA SER A 197 -21.28 -9.82 -25.48
C SER A 197 -20.58 -10.17 -24.16
N THR A 198 -20.00 -11.36 -24.07
CA THR A 198 -19.23 -11.80 -22.91
C THR A 198 -17.87 -11.10 -22.91
N SER A 199 -17.72 -10.00 -22.16
CA SER A 199 -16.48 -9.25 -22.02
C SER A 199 -16.48 -8.46 -20.71
N ILE A 200 -15.34 -7.90 -20.34
CA ILE A 200 -15.28 -6.95 -19.23
C ILE A 200 -15.58 -5.56 -19.80
N TYR A 201 -16.60 -4.92 -19.24
CA TYR A 201 -16.96 -3.56 -19.59
C TYR A 201 -16.71 -2.62 -18.42
N ALA A 202 -16.37 -1.39 -18.75
CA ALA A 202 -16.48 -0.25 -17.87
C ALA A 202 -17.38 0.79 -18.54
N TYR A 203 -18.19 1.48 -17.76
CA TYR A 203 -19.14 2.44 -18.30
C TYR A 203 -19.14 3.74 -17.50
N GLY A 204 -19.46 4.81 -18.21
CA GLY A 204 -19.74 6.12 -17.65
C GLY A 204 -20.70 6.87 -18.56
N PHE A 205 -21.18 8.01 -18.10
CA PHE A 205 -22.04 8.88 -18.89
C PHE A 205 -21.34 10.19 -19.11
N SER A 206 -21.55 10.80 -20.28
CA SER A 206 -21.10 12.16 -20.55
C SER A 206 -22.21 12.96 -21.20
N VAL A 207 -22.13 14.27 -21.01
CA VAL A 207 -23.03 15.22 -21.63
C VAL A 207 -22.23 16.40 -22.16
N TRP A 208 -22.61 16.85 -23.35
CA TRP A 208 -22.16 18.10 -23.95
C TRP A 208 -23.34 19.02 -24.15
N ASP A 209 -23.18 20.30 -23.85
CA ASP A 209 -24.12 21.33 -24.29
C ASP A 209 -23.75 21.85 -25.70
N LYS A 210 -24.61 22.71 -26.27
CA LYS A 210 -24.37 23.36 -27.57
C LYS A 210 -23.13 24.27 -27.57
N ASP A 211 -22.72 24.78 -26.42
CA ASP A 211 -21.56 25.65 -26.25
C ASP A 211 -20.26 24.85 -26.04
N SER A 212 -20.30 23.53 -26.23
CA SER A 212 -19.18 22.60 -26.05
C SER A 212 -18.65 22.49 -24.61
N ASN A 213 -19.40 22.97 -23.61
CA ASN A 213 -19.14 22.60 -22.24
C ASN A 213 -19.51 21.13 -22.05
N TRP A 214 -18.80 20.44 -21.18
CA TRP A 214 -19.02 19.01 -20.97
C TRP A 214 -18.85 18.61 -19.51
N THR A 215 -19.51 17.53 -19.12
CA THR A 215 -19.28 16.85 -17.86
C THR A 215 -19.43 15.35 -18.06
N PHE A 216 -18.87 14.56 -17.14
CA PHE A 216 -18.92 13.11 -17.20
C PHE A 216 -19.07 12.52 -15.79
N THR A 217 -19.60 11.31 -15.69
CA THR A 217 -19.70 10.59 -14.41
C THR A 217 -18.39 9.92 -14.04
N ASN A 218 -18.24 9.54 -12.77
CA ASN A 218 -17.27 8.49 -12.44
C ASN A 218 -17.51 7.25 -13.30
N VAL A 219 -16.45 6.49 -13.56
CA VAL A 219 -16.50 5.23 -14.32
C VAL A 219 -16.69 4.09 -13.35
N ASP A 220 -17.58 3.17 -13.70
CA ASP A 220 -17.81 1.94 -12.94
C ASP A 220 -17.55 0.71 -13.82
N ILE A 221 -17.15 -0.40 -13.19
CA ILE A 221 -16.91 -1.67 -13.88
C ILE A 221 -18.25 -2.39 -13.98
N GLY A 222 -18.72 -2.60 -15.21
CA GLY A 222 -19.96 -3.29 -15.47
C GLY A 222 -20.55 -2.92 -16.83
N PRO A 223 -21.70 -3.51 -17.18
CA PRO A 223 -22.38 -4.59 -16.47
C PRO A 223 -21.58 -5.90 -16.45
N LEU A 224 -21.90 -6.80 -15.53
CA LEU A 224 -21.18 -8.05 -15.32
C LEU A 224 -21.61 -9.10 -16.35
N THR A 225 -20.87 -9.20 -17.46
CA THR A 225 -21.13 -10.19 -18.53
C THR A 225 -20.05 -11.24 -18.70
N ALA A 226 -18.84 -11.00 -18.18
CA ALA A 226 -17.76 -11.97 -18.18
C ALA A 226 -17.83 -12.93 -16.98
N PRO A 227 -17.18 -14.11 -17.06
CA PRO A 227 -17.03 -14.99 -15.90
C PRO A 227 -16.29 -14.30 -14.74
N VAL A 228 -16.62 -14.70 -13.50
CA VAL A 228 -15.97 -14.22 -12.27
C VAL A 228 -14.43 -14.34 -12.35
N THR A 229 -13.93 -15.40 -12.99
CA THR A 229 -12.48 -15.64 -13.17
C THR A 229 -11.80 -14.56 -13.99
N SER A 230 -12.48 -13.95 -14.96
CA SER A 230 -11.93 -12.85 -15.75
C SER A 230 -11.74 -11.59 -14.91
N TYR A 231 -12.74 -11.26 -14.07
CA TYR A 231 -12.63 -10.13 -13.13
C TYR A 231 -11.56 -10.38 -12.07
N TYR A 232 -11.50 -11.61 -11.52
CA TYR A 232 -10.43 -12.00 -10.59
C TYR A 232 -9.05 -11.86 -11.21
N GLY A 233 -8.87 -12.29 -12.47
CA GLY A 233 -7.63 -12.12 -13.22
C GLY A 233 -7.25 -10.65 -13.40
N LEU A 234 -8.21 -9.81 -13.80
CA LEU A 234 -8.02 -8.37 -13.97
C LEU A 234 -7.62 -7.67 -12.67
N PHE A 235 -8.33 -7.92 -11.56
CA PHE A 235 -8.00 -7.32 -10.28
C PHE A 235 -6.70 -7.87 -9.69
N SER A 236 -6.38 -9.16 -9.91
CA SER A 236 -5.09 -9.72 -9.53
C SER A 236 -3.95 -9.04 -10.30
N TYR A 237 -4.14 -8.79 -11.60
CA TYR A 237 -3.21 -8.03 -12.41
C TYR A 237 -3.00 -6.62 -11.85
N PHE A 238 -4.05 -5.83 -11.63
CA PHE A 238 -3.90 -4.50 -11.04
C PHE A 238 -3.28 -4.53 -9.65
N THR A 239 -3.58 -5.56 -8.85
CA THR A 239 -2.94 -5.76 -7.55
C THR A 239 -1.43 -5.98 -7.70
N ILE A 240 -0.98 -6.80 -8.65
CA ILE A 240 0.45 -6.99 -8.95
C ILE A 240 1.13 -5.65 -9.28
N PHE A 241 0.50 -4.80 -10.12
CA PHE A 241 1.07 -3.50 -10.47
C PHE A 241 1.10 -2.54 -9.28
N SER A 242 0.02 -2.47 -8.50
CA SER A 242 -0.05 -1.64 -7.28
C SER A 242 1.01 -2.02 -6.26
N MET A 243 1.46 -3.27 -6.28
CA MET A 243 2.42 -3.83 -5.35
C MET A 243 3.88 -3.51 -5.71
N ILE A 244 4.18 -3.07 -6.93
CA ILE A 244 5.55 -2.76 -7.38
C ILE A 244 6.21 -1.72 -6.46
N LEU A 245 5.50 -0.62 -6.17
CA LEU A 245 6.03 0.45 -5.32
C LEU A 245 6.25 -0.01 -3.86
N PRO A 246 5.26 -0.60 -3.16
CA PRO A 246 5.47 -1.18 -1.83
C PRO A 246 6.66 -2.14 -1.76
N PHE A 247 6.85 -2.99 -2.78
CA PHE A 247 7.99 -3.92 -2.79
C PHE A 247 9.32 -3.25 -3.04
N LEU A 248 9.36 -2.26 -3.93
CA LEU A 248 10.57 -1.46 -4.11
C LEU A 248 10.96 -0.75 -2.81
N PHE A 249 9.99 -0.15 -2.10
CA PHE A 249 10.20 0.43 -0.77
C PHE A 249 10.67 -0.61 0.26
N TYR A 250 10.11 -1.81 0.25
CA TYR A 250 10.56 -2.90 1.13
C TYR A 250 12.05 -3.22 0.91
N PHE A 251 12.48 -3.35 -0.34
CA PHE A 251 13.90 -3.63 -0.64
C PHE A 251 14.81 -2.45 -0.31
N ILE A 252 14.35 -1.20 -0.43
CA ILE A 252 15.08 -0.02 0.07
C ILE A 252 15.25 -0.11 1.59
N ILE A 253 14.20 -0.44 2.34
CA ILE A 253 14.28 -0.61 3.80
C ILE A 253 15.28 -1.73 4.16
N LEU A 254 15.20 -2.88 3.48
CA LEU A 254 16.14 -3.97 3.69
C LEU A 254 17.58 -3.56 3.38
N PHE A 255 17.80 -2.83 2.28
CA PHE A 255 19.11 -2.35 1.90
C PHE A 255 19.66 -1.36 2.93
N MET A 256 18.86 -0.39 3.38
CA MET A 256 19.23 0.58 4.42
C MET A 256 19.53 -0.11 5.75
N TRP A 257 18.71 -1.06 6.16
CA TRP A 257 18.97 -1.85 7.36
C TRP A 257 20.26 -2.66 7.26
N TRP A 258 20.47 -3.36 6.14
CA TRP A 258 21.72 -4.09 5.91
C TRP A 258 22.94 -3.17 5.88
N TYR A 259 22.83 -2.04 5.19
CA TYR A 259 23.89 -1.05 5.08
C TYR A 259 24.26 -0.49 6.46
N THR A 260 23.29 -0.14 7.29
CA THR A 260 23.55 0.35 8.65
C THR A 260 24.18 -0.71 9.56
N VAL A 261 23.74 -1.97 9.47
CA VAL A 261 24.38 -3.09 10.19
C VAL A 261 25.83 -3.26 9.73
N ARG A 262 26.09 -3.22 8.42
CA ARG A 262 27.43 -3.32 7.85
C ARG A 262 28.33 -2.16 8.26
N GLN A 263 27.84 -0.92 8.20
CA GLN A 263 28.59 0.27 8.61
C GLN A 263 28.98 0.21 10.09
N ARG A 264 28.06 -0.25 10.96
CA ARG A 264 28.38 -0.46 12.39
C ARG A 264 29.48 -1.49 12.57
N ALA A 265 29.41 -2.62 11.86
CA ALA A 265 30.44 -3.66 11.90
C ALA A 265 31.80 -3.18 11.37
N THR A 266 31.82 -2.33 10.34
CA THR A 266 33.05 -1.72 9.84
C THR A 266 33.63 -0.72 10.84
N ARG A 267 32.78 0.12 11.46
CA ARG A 267 33.21 1.11 12.46
C ARG A 267 33.79 0.44 13.70
N THR A 268 33.19 -0.63 14.21
CA THR A 268 33.75 -1.39 15.34
C THR A 268 35.08 -2.05 14.97
N ARG A 269 35.24 -2.54 13.73
CA ARG A 269 36.54 -3.06 13.27
C ARG A 269 37.62 -1.98 13.18
N MET A 270 37.29 -0.77 12.74
CA MET A 270 38.26 0.33 12.65
C MET A 270 38.63 0.89 14.03
N LEU A 271 37.68 0.96 14.97
CA LEU A 271 37.93 1.45 16.33
C LEU A 271 38.60 0.40 17.23
N GLY A 272 38.37 -0.89 16.98
CA GLY A 272 39.03 -2.00 17.68
C GLY A 272 40.34 -2.47 17.05
N ALA A 273 40.73 -1.92 15.89
CA ALA A 273 42.04 -2.16 15.32
C ALA A 273 43.06 -1.24 16.02
N GLU A 274 43.83 -1.80 16.94
CA GLU A 274 44.95 -1.10 17.55
C GLU A 274 45.90 -0.61 16.44
N PRO A 275 46.27 0.68 16.41
CA PRO A 275 47.12 1.20 15.36
C PRO A 275 48.45 0.44 15.39
N GLN A 276 48.73 -0.31 14.31
CA GLN A 276 50.07 -0.88 14.12
C GLN A 276 51.03 0.28 13.88
N ILE A 277 51.61 0.79 14.97
CA ILE A 277 52.79 1.64 14.93
C ILE A 277 53.83 0.88 14.11
N PRO A 278 54.32 1.42 12.97
CA PRO A 278 55.35 0.77 12.19
C PRO A 278 56.56 0.52 13.10
N LYS A 279 56.90 -0.75 13.34
CA LYS A 279 58.14 -1.11 14.05
C LYS A 279 59.32 -0.70 13.17
N GLU A 280 59.81 0.51 13.41
CA GLU A 280 61.05 1.02 12.86
C GLU A 280 62.20 0.09 13.31
N LYS A 281 62.96 -0.43 12.35
CA LYS A 281 64.06 -1.36 12.60
C LYS A 281 65.23 -0.62 13.27
N PRO A 282 65.85 -1.17 14.33
CA PRO A 282 66.91 -0.49 15.06
C PRO A 282 68.28 -0.66 14.38
N LYS A 283 69.10 0.40 14.38
CA LYS A 283 70.57 0.36 14.29
C LYS A 283 71.18 1.59 15.01
N PRO A 284 72.43 1.52 15.50
CA PRO A 284 72.71 1.62 16.94
C PRO A 284 73.46 2.88 17.40
N LYS A 285 73.19 3.23 18.68
CA LYS A 285 73.92 3.98 19.72
C LYS A 285 75.15 4.81 19.35
N VAL A 286 75.29 5.99 19.99
CA VAL A 286 76.32 6.30 21.03
C VAL A 286 75.97 7.61 21.78
N GLU A 287 76.01 7.52 23.13
CA GLU A 287 76.30 8.51 24.22
C GLU A 287 75.64 9.91 24.20
N SER A 288 75.34 10.62 25.29
CA SER A 288 75.27 10.51 26.76
C SER A 288 74.59 11.85 27.17
N VAL A 289 73.68 11.98 28.15
CA VAL A 289 73.90 12.21 29.59
C VAL A 289 72.49 12.45 30.19
N GLU A 290 72.26 11.92 31.39
CA GLU A 290 71.12 12.04 32.34
C GLU A 290 70.75 13.48 32.79
N PRO A 291 69.84 13.72 33.77
CA PRO A 291 68.49 13.16 34.04
C PRO A 291 67.47 14.25 34.46
N THR A 292 66.14 14.02 34.38
CA THR A 292 65.24 14.47 35.47
C THR A 292 63.88 13.74 35.50
N LYS A 293 63.70 12.98 36.59
CA LYS A 293 62.50 12.74 37.42
C LYS A 293 61.13 12.38 36.82
N SER A 294 60.66 11.23 37.31
CA SER A 294 59.28 10.85 37.77
C SER A 294 58.16 10.92 36.73
N GLU A 295 57.23 9.98 36.61
CA GLU A 295 56.87 8.81 37.41
C GLU A 295 55.93 7.97 36.53
N LYS A 296 56.01 6.65 36.73
CA LYS A 296 54.94 5.64 36.56
C LYS A 296 53.55 6.19 36.24
N ALA A 297 53.00 5.83 35.08
CA ALA A 297 52.11 4.67 34.91
C ALA A 297 50.72 4.82 35.55
N SER A 298 49.70 5.05 34.71
CA SER A 298 48.44 4.33 34.84
C SER A 298 47.80 4.15 33.45
N LYS A 299 47.48 2.89 33.14
CA LYS A 299 46.63 2.47 32.03
C LYS A 299 45.22 2.94 32.34
N ALA A 300 44.64 3.81 31.52
CA ALA A 300 43.21 4.11 31.61
C ALA A 300 42.43 2.99 30.90
N ALA A 301 41.87 2.06 31.67
CA ALA A 301 40.84 1.16 31.19
C ALA A 301 39.51 1.93 31.17
N ALA A 302 38.95 2.18 29.99
CA ALA A 302 37.64 2.82 29.86
C ALA A 302 36.54 1.83 30.28
N PHE A 303 35.73 2.19 31.29
CA PHE A 303 34.56 1.42 31.69
C PHE A 303 33.36 1.85 30.86
N THR A 304 32.46 0.93 30.50
CA THR A 304 31.28 1.25 29.67
C THR A 304 30.01 1.27 30.51
N CYS A 305 29.22 2.34 30.37
CA CYS A 305 27.93 2.49 31.04
C CYS A 305 26.98 1.37 30.61
N THR A 306 26.49 0.57 31.56
CA THR A 306 25.60 -0.57 31.29
C THR A 306 24.21 -0.16 30.78
N ASN A 307 23.80 1.09 31.02
CA ASN A 307 22.48 1.58 30.62
C ASN A 307 22.45 2.12 29.18
N CYS A 308 23.47 2.86 28.74
CA CYS A 308 23.49 3.49 27.41
C CYS A 308 24.70 3.12 26.53
N GLY A 309 25.66 2.36 27.06
CA GLY A 309 26.85 1.89 26.34
C GLY A 309 27.87 2.99 26.02
N ALA A 310 27.84 4.13 26.73
CA ALA A 310 28.86 5.18 26.60
C ALA A 310 30.11 4.83 27.42
N ASP A 311 31.29 5.20 26.92
CA ASP A 311 32.54 5.11 27.67
C ASP A 311 32.54 6.13 28.81
N VAL A 312 32.99 5.70 29.98
CA VAL A 312 32.98 6.46 31.23
C VAL A 312 34.31 6.28 31.94
N ASP A 313 34.85 7.36 32.48
CA ASP A 313 36.03 7.33 33.34
C ASP A 313 35.70 6.67 34.69
N GLU A 314 36.67 5.97 35.27
CA GLU A 314 36.51 5.18 36.50
C GLU A 314 36.09 6.01 37.72
N SER A 315 36.37 7.32 37.71
CA SER A 315 36.00 8.25 38.80
C SER A 315 34.66 8.97 38.59
N ALA A 316 33.91 8.66 37.54
CA ALA A 316 32.66 9.35 37.25
C ALA A 316 31.48 8.70 38.00
N GLU A 317 30.94 9.39 39.01
CA GLU A 317 29.74 8.97 39.77
C GLU A 317 28.44 8.90 38.92
N LYS A 318 28.43 9.54 37.75
CA LYS A 318 27.28 9.56 36.84
C LYS A 318 27.69 9.54 35.38
N CYS A 319 26.90 8.87 34.56
CA CYS A 319 27.12 8.81 33.12
C CYS A 319 26.86 10.19 32.48
N PRO A 320 27.84 10.80 31.79
CA PRO A 320 27.68 12.13 31.19
C PRO A 320 26.69 12.15 30.02
N LYS A 321 26.34 10.98 29.47
CA LYS A 321 25.48 10.85 28.28
C LYS A 321 24.02 10.54 28.59
N CYS A 322 23.74 9.82 29.67
CA CYS A 322 22.37 9.40 30.02
C CYS A 322 21.94 9.75 31.45
N GLY A 323 22.84 10.29 32.27
CA GLY A 323 22.54 10.70 33.64
C GLY A 323 22.36 9.56 34.64
N ALA A 324 22.59 8.29 34.24
CA ALA A 324 22.57 7.16 35.16
C ALA A 324 23.66 7.34 36.22
N VAL A 325 23.28 7.34 37.50
CA VAL A 325 24.19 7.36 38.64
C VAL A 325 24.69 5.94 38.88
N PHE A 326 25.99 5.76 39.07
CA PHE A 326 26.56 4.47 39.43
C PHE A 326 26.51 4.36 40.94
N GLU A 327 25.79 3.36 41.46
CA GLU A 327 25.88 3.02 42.89
C GLU A 327 27.26 2.42 43.15
N GLU A 328 27.90 2.80 44.27
CA GLU A 328 29.25 2.37 44.68
C GLU A 328 29.47 0.84 44.61
#